data_AF-A0A6M0RZY6-F1
#
_entry.id   AF-A0A6M0RZY6-F1
#
_cell.length_a   1.000
_cell.length_b   1.000
_cell.length_c   1.000
_cell.angle_alpha   90.00
_cell.angle_beta   90.00
_cell.angle_gamma   90.00
#
_symmetry.space_group_name_H-M   'P 1'
#
loop_
_entity.id
_entity.type
_entity.pdbx_description
1 polymer ?
#
loop_
_entity_poly.entity_id
_entity_poly.type
_entity_poly.pdbx_seq_one_letter_code
_entity_poly.pdbx_strand_id
1 'polypeptide(L)'
;MTTKRLTETVSLQAQDLLTEMPELLDTVTEAQQRPPLPLNYVPSVIEVLFEDVLYLKSVDGVLLLARDCLADYQPRFVEYRFDDEMALFQVGRDVLVNRIAS
;
A
#
# COMPACT_ATOMS: atom_id res chain seq x y z
N MET A 1 8.86 21.04 14.32
CA MET A 1 9.14 19.86 13.48
C MET A 1 8.63 20.18 12.09
N THR A 2 9.53 20.33 11.13
CA THR A 2 9.18 20.76 9.77
C THR A 2 8.59 19.58 9.02
N THR A 3 7.32 19.66 8.63
CA THR A 3 6.63 18.66 7.79
C THR A 3 7.29 18.69 6.41
N LYS A 4 8.26 17.80 6.19
CA LYS A 4 8.88 17.63 4.88
C LYS A 4 7.82 16.99 3.97
N ARG A 5 7.53 17.61 2.83
CA ARG A 5 6.51 17.10 1.89
C ARG A 5 6.97 15.74 1.37
N LEU A 6 6.03 14.77 1.29
CA LEU A 6 6.29 13.41 0.81
C LEU A 6 7.15 13.36 -0.46
N THR A 7 6.86 14.30 -1.36
CA THR A 7 7.47 14.44 -2.67
C THR A 7 8.98 14.73 -2.64
N GLU A 8 9.55 15.20 -1.53
CA GLU A 8 10.99 15.52 -1.44
C GLU A 8 11.85 14.36 -0.89
N THR A 9 11.24 13.23 -0.53
CA THR A 9 11.91 12.08 0.11
C THR A 9 11.74 10.75 -0.61
N VAL A 10 10.94 10.73 -1.67
CA VAL A 10 10.66 9.52 -2.47
C VAL A 10 11.29 9.62 -3.86
N SER A 11 11.49 8.51 -4.54
CA SER A 11 12.08 8.48 -5.89
C SER A 11 11.23 9.24 -6.90
N LEU A 12 11.84 9.56 -8.06
CA LEU A 12 11.13 10.17 -9.18
C LEU A 12 9.93 9.32 -9.62
N GLN A 13 10.04 7.99 -9.61
CA GLN A 13 8.94 7.09 -9.96
C GLN A 13 7.71 7.30 -9.06
N ALA A 14 7.93 7.47 -7.75
CA ALA A 14 6.85 7.74 -6.80
C ALA A 14 6.27 9.16 -6.98
N GLN A 15 7.11 10.15 -7.25
CA GLN A 15 6.66 11.52 -7.52
C GLN A 15 5.80 11.59 -8.79
N ASP A 16 6.25 10.94 -9.86
CA ASP A 16 5.54 10.87 -11.15
C ASP A 16 4.18 10.18 -10.97
N LEU A 17 4.14 9.03 -10.28
CA LEU A 17 2.89 8.33 -9.99
C LEU A 17 1.89 9.21 -9.22
N LEU A 18 2.33 9.85 -8.13
CA LEU A 18 1.46 10.68 -7.30
C LEU A 18 1.02 11.97 -8.01
N THR A 19 1.79 12.44 -8.99
CA THR A 19 1.42 13.58 -9.85
C THR A 19 0.38 13.18 -10.90
N GLU A 20 0.53 11.99 -11.48
CA GLU A 20 -0.41 11.44 -12.46
C GLU A 20 -1.75 11.03 -11.82
N MET A 21 -1.73 10.60 -10.56
CA MET A 21 -2.88 10.05 -9.82
C MET A 21 -3.09 10.80 -8.49
N PRO A 22 -3.67 12.02 -8.52
CA PRO A 22 -3.82 12.84 -7.32
C PRO A 22 -4.72 12.21 -6.24
N GLU A 23 -5.68 11.37 -6.62
CA GLU A 23 -6.52 10.60 -5.70
C GLU A 23 -5.71 9.61 -4.84
N LEU A 24 -4.62 9.04 -5.39
CA LEU A 24 -3.70 8.21 -4.62
C LEU A 24 -2.94 9.05 -3.59
N LEU A 25 -2.57 10.28 -3.93
CA LEU A 25 -1.89 11.18 -2.99
C LEU A 25 -2.75 11.45 -1.76
N ASP A 26 -4.03 11.74 -1.94
CA ASP A 26 -4.96 11.98 -0.84
C ASP A 26 -5.10 10.72 0.04
N THR A 27 -5.29 9.56 -0.59
CA THR A 27 -5.46 8.28 0.11
C THR A 27 -4.19 7.87 0.88
N VAL A 28 -3.02 7.99 0.27
CA VAL A 28 -1.71 7.72 0.88
C VAL A 28 -1.47 8.69 2.04
N THR A 29 -1.75 9.97 1.85
CA THR A 29 -1.57 10.99 2.89
C THR A 29 -2.48 10.69 4.08
N GLU A 30 -3.74 10.34 3.86
CA GLU A 30 -4.67 9.95 4.92
C GLU A 30 -4.15 8.73 5.69
N ALA A 31 -3.72 7.69 4.98
CA ALA A 31 -3.21 6.47 5.59
C ALA A 31 -1.95 6.72 6.44
N GLN A 32 -1.06 7.62 6.02
CA GLN A 32 0.12 8.00 6.81
C GLN A 32 -0.20 8.73 8.12
N GLN A 33 -1.34 9.43 8.19
CA GLN A 33 -1.77 10.10 9.42
C GLN A 33 -2.42 9.14 10.42
N ARG A 34 -2.76 7.91 9.99
CA ARG A 34 -3.30 6.89 10.89
C ARG A 34 -2.19 6.28 11.74
N PRO A 35 -2.49 5.87 12.99
CA PRO A 35 -1.51 5.18 13.82
C PRO A 35 -1.09 3.85 13.17
N PRO A 36 0.11 3.33 13.52
CA PRO A 36 0.49 1.96 13.22
C PRO A 36 -0.53 0.97 13.77
N LEU A 37 -0.66 -0.17 13.11
CA LEU A 37 -1.50 -1.26 13.59
C LEU A 37 -0.90 -1.84 14.90
N PRO A 38 -1.74 -2.29 15.84
CA PRO A 38 -1.25 -2.94 17.06
C PRO A 38 -0.37 -4.18 16.76
N LEU A 39 0.64 -4.44 17.59
CA LEU A 39 1.54 -5.60 17.44
C LEU A 39 0.84 -6.97 17.40
N ASN A 40 -0.30 -7.08 18.09
CA ASN A 40 -1.11 -8.30 18.16
C ASN A 40 -2.33 -8.25 17.23
N TYR A 41 -2.39 -7.27 16.34
CA TYR A 41 -3.47 -7.15 15.38
C TYR A 41 -3.40 -8.29 14.37
N VAL A 42 -4.52 -8.99 14.23
CA VAL A 42 -4.71 -10.05 13.24
C VAL A 42 -5.86 -9.61 12.36
N PRO A 43 -5.63 -9.27 11.07
CA PRO A 43 -6.69 -8.87 10.19
C PRO A 43 -7.62 -10.04 9.87
N SER A 44 -8.93 -9.77 9.84
CA SER A 44 -9.92 -10.73 9.32
C SER A 44 -9.86 -10.78 7.80
N VAL A 45 -9.61 -9.67 7.13
CA VAL A 45 -9.50 -9.60 5.67
C VAL A 45 -8.14 -9.05 5.27
N ILE A 46 -7.46 -9.76 4.37
CA ILE A 46 -6.24 -9.26 3.72
C ILE A 46 -6.48 -9.20 2.22
N GLU A 47 -6.25 -8.04 1.62
CA GLU A 47 -6.27 -7.84 0.18
C GLU A 47 -4.91 -7.28 -0.28
N VAL A 48 -4.37 -7.85 -1.36
CA VAL A 48 -3.19 -7.30 -2.04
C VAL A 48 -3.59 -6.89 -3.44
N LEU A 49 -3.37 -5.63 -3.75
CA LEU A 49 -3.71 -5.03 -5.03
C LEU A 49 -2.44 -4.61 -5.77
N PHE A 50 -2.40 -4.91 -7.06
CA PHE A 50 -1.41 -4.38 -7.99
C PHE A 50 -2.14 -3.42 -8.92
N GLU A 51 -1.78 -2.14 -8.89
CA GLU A 51 -2.43 -1.11 -9.72
C GLU A 51 -3.98 -1.14 -9.61
N ASP A 52 -4.50 -1.15 -8.38
CA ASP A 52 -5.93 -1.27 -8.04
C ASP A 52 -6.62 -2.58 -8.47
N VAL A 53 -5.89 -3.52 -9.05
CA VAL A 53 -6.39 -4.85 -9.38
C VAL A 53 -6.15 -5.79 -8.20
N LEU A 54 -7.21 -6.43 -7.69
CA LEU A 54 -7.09 -7.43 -6.62
C LEU A 54 -6.37 -8.69 -7.11
N TYR A 55 -5.21 -8.99 -6.51
CA TYR A 55 -4.40 -10.18 -6.82
C TYR A 55 -4.49 -11.26 -5.76
N LEU A 56 -4.58 -10.86 -4.49
CA LEU A 56 -4.70 -11.78 -3.37
C LEU A 56 -5.85 -11.35 -2.48
N LYS A 57 -6.68 -12.31 -2.05
CA LYS A 57 -7.67 -12.11 -1.00
C LYS A 57 -7.66 -13.28 -0.02
N SER A 58 -7.52 -12.96 1.27
CA SER A 58 -7.69 -13.89 2.37
C SER A 58 -8.79 -13.39 3.30
N VAL A 59 -9.63 -14.30 3.80
CA VAL A 59 -10.66 -14.01 4.81
C VAL A 59 -10.54 -15.04 5.93
N ASP A 60 -10.40 -14.57 7.16
CA ASP A 60 -10.19 -15.35 8.38
C ASP A 60 -9.08 -16.42 8.21
N GLY A 61 -7.99 -16.02 7.55
CA GLY A 61 -6.83 -16.88 7.27
C GLY A 61 -7.03 -17.85 6.09
N VAL A 62 -8.20 -17.87 5.45
CA VAL A 62 -8.48 -18.70 4.29
C VAL A 62 -8.21 -17.91 3.00
N LEU A 63 -7.27 -18.40 2.19
CA LEU A 63 -6.99 -17.83 0.87
C LEU A 63 -8.18 -18.10 -0.07
N LEU A 64 -8.89 -17.04 -0.47
CA LEU A 64 -10.06 -17.11 -1.36
C LEU A 64 -9.70 -16.80 -2.82
N LEU A 65 -8.69 -15.97 -3.04
CA LEU A 65 -8.21 -15.58 -4.36
C LEU A 65 -6.70 -15.47 -4.35
N ALA A 66 -6.07 -16.04 -5.37
CA ALA A 66 -4.71 -15.77 -5.76
C ALA A 66 -4.65 -15.79 -7.30
N ARG A 67 -4.18 -14.70 -7.90
CA ARG A 67 -3.99 -14.59 -9.35
C ARG A 67 -2.52 -14.80 -9.68
N ASP A 68 -2.27 -15.55 -10.75
CA ASP A 68 -0.93 -15.65 -11.31
C ASP A 68 -0.54 -14.35 -12.01
N CYS A 69 0.76 -14.04 -11.98
CA CYS A 69 1.37 -13.01 -12.80
C CYS A 69 2.67 -13.55 -13.41
N LEU A 70 3.16 -12.86 -14.45
CA LEU A 70 4.48 -13.18 -14.99
C LEU A 70 5.55 -12.95 -13.92
N ALA A 71 6.61 -13.76 -13.95
CA ALA A 71 7.67 -13.70 -12.95
C ALA A 71 8.45 -12.35 -12.96
N ASP A 72 8.45 -11.66 -14.10
CA ASP A 72 9.07 -10.37 -14.32
C ASP A 72 8.06 -9.21 -14.30
N TYR A 73 6.79 -9.48 -14.00
CA TYR A 73 5.80 -8.42 -13.85
C TYR A 73 6.17 -7.54 -12.66
N GLN A 74 6.23 -6.24 -12.90
CA GLN A 74 6.51 -5.22 -11.90
C GLN A 74 5.35 -4.21 -11.95
N PRO A 75 4.40 -4.28 -11.01
CA PRO A 75 3.31 -3.31 -10.97
C PRO A 75 3.86 -1.93 -10.64
N ARG A 76 3.19 -0.88 -11.13
CA ARG A 76 3.58 0.51 -10.82
C ARG A 76 3.56 0.78 -9.32
N PHE A 77 2.60 0.19 -8.62
CA PHE A 77 2.50 0.22 -7.16
C PHE A 77 1.81 -1.04 -6.62
N VAL A 78 2.06 -1.30 -5.35
CA VAL A 78 1.43 -2.38 -4.59
C VAL A 78 0.77 -1.80 -3.36
N GLU A 79 -0.48 -2.21 -3.12
CA GLU A 79 -1.25 -1.86 -1.93
C GLU A 79 -1.62 -3.12 -1.16
N TYR A 80 -1.41 -3.09 0.16
CA TYR A 80 -1.95 -4.08 1.08
C TYR A 80 -3.04 -3.42 1.92
N ARG A 81 -4.23 -4.02 1.90
CA ARG A 81 -5.35 -3.62 2.75
C ARG A 81 -5.64 -4.68 3.79
N PHE A 82 -5.73 -4.25 5.04
CA PHE A 82 -6.11 -5.07 6.19
C PHE A 82 -7.43 -4.51 6.74
N ASP A 83 -8.48 -5.33 6.78
CA ASP A 83 -9.84 -4.93 7.18
C ASP A 83 -10.30 -3.60 6.55
N ASP A 84 -10.23 -3.51 5.22
CA ASP A 84 -10.55 -2.33 4.40
C ASP A 84 -9.67 -1.08 4.63
N GLU A 85 -8.62 -1.18 5.44
CA GLU A 85 -7.65 -0.10 5.65
C GLU A 85 -6.33 -0.33 4.92
N MET A 86 -5.79 0.72 4.28
CA MET A 86 -4.44 0.69 3.73
C MET A 86 -3.41 0.50 4.86
N ALA A 87 -2.76 -0.65 4.84
CA ALA A 87 -1.74 -1.05 5.81
C ALA A 87 -0.32 -0.82 5.25
N LEU A 88 -0.14 -1.02 3.94
CA LEU A 88 1.12 -0.76 3.24
C LEU A 88 0.84 -0.27 1.82
N PHE A 89 1.63 0.70 1.37
CA PHE A 89 1.62 1.19 0.00
C PHE A 89 3.05 1.43 -0.49
N GLN A 90 3.39 0.81 -1.62
CA GLN A 90 4.74 0.78 -2.15
C GLN A 90 4.77 1.14 -3.64
N VAL A 91 5.74 1.96 -4.03
CA VAL A 91 6.02 2.32 -5.43
C VAL A 91 7.45 1.95 -5.74
N GLY A 92 7.67 0.92 -6.55
CA GLY A 92 9.01 0.39 -6.80
C GLY A 92 9.69 -0.05 -5.49
N ARG A 93 10.72 0.69 -5.05
CA ARG A 93 11.42 0.44 -3.77
C ARG A 93 10.98 1.38 -2.64
N ASP A 94 10.20 2.41 -2.95
CA ASP A 94 9.77 3.37 -1.94
C ASP A 94 8.54 2.84 -1.22
N VAL A 95 8.61 2.78 0.11
CA VAL A 95 7.47 2.47 0.95
C VAL A 95 6.89 3.79 1.45
N LEU A 96 5.73 4.16 0.93
CA LEU A 96 5.08 5.43 1.23
C LEU A 96 4.20 5.28 2.47
N VAL A 97 3.53 4.14 2.64
CA VAL A 97 2.78 3.79 3.85
C VAL A 97 3.34 2.49 4.41
N ASN A 98 3.63 2.47 5.70
CA ASN A 98 3.90 1.24 6.43
C ASN A 98 3.33 1.36 7.85
N ARG A 99 2.18 0.73 8.07
CA ARG A 99 1.52 0.64 9.37
C ARG A 99 1.73 -0.72 10.03
N ILE A 100 2.52 -1.61 9.41
CA ILE A 100 2.71 -3.00 9.85
C ILE A 100 4.04 -3.17 10.59
N ALA A 101 5.08 -2.40 10.22
CA ALA A 101 6.37 -2.44 10.90
C ALA A 101 6.33 -1.54 12.15
N SER A 102 6.35 -2.18 13.33
CA SER A 102 6.53 -1.54 14.64
C SER A 102 7.64 -2.23 15.41
#